data_AF-A0A4Y2AF93-F1
#
_entry.id   AF-A0A4Y2AF93-F1
#
_cell.length_a   1.000
_cell.length_b   1.000
_cell.length_c   1.000
_cell.angle_alpha   90.00
_cell.angle_beta   90.00
_cell.angle_gamma   90.00
#
_symmetry.space_group_name_H-M   'P 1'
#
loop_
_entity.id
_entity.type
_entity.pdbx_description
1 polymer ?
#
loop_
_entity_poly.entity_id
_entity_poly.type
_entity_poly.pdbx_seq_one_letter_code
_entity_poly.pdbx_strand_id
1 'polypeptide(L)'
;MGPLKDVPLSGQQTCETYLTFFILKRISAENENFHTVSPFLVEEAISGSVGVVKSIRKLRSGDLLIEVSSRKQANQIMKLKALSKIPVSVSPHRSLNFSKGVIS
;
A
#
# COMPACT_ATOMS: atom_id res chain seq x y z
N MET A 1 -53.12 -7.45 3.70
CA MET A 1 -51.78 -7.55 3.08
C MET A 1 -50.88 -6.61 3.86
N GLY A 2 -49.94 -7.15 4.64
CA GLY A 2 -49.16 -6.39 5.64
C GLY A 2 -48.06 -5.54 5.02
N PRO A 3 -47.52 -4.54 5.75
CA PRO A 3 -46.51 -3.63 5.22
C PRO A 3 -45.18 -4.36 5.01
N LEU A 4 -44.47 -3.98 3.94
CA LEU A 4 -43.10 -4.41 3.64
C LEU A 4 -42.20 -4.04 4.83
N LYS A 5 -41.62 -5.06 5.47
CA LYS A 5 -40.59 -4.88 6.48
C LYS A 5 -39.32 -4.41 5.77
N ASP A 6 -38.93 -3.15 6.02
CA ASP A 6 -37.59 -2.67 5.71
C ASP A 6 -36.58 -3.56 6.44
N VAL A 7 -35.89 -4.41 5.68
CA VAL A 7 -34.77 -5.19 6.17
C VAL A 7 -33.65 -4.19 6.45
N PRO A 8 -33.16 -4.05 7.70
CA PRO A 8 -31.98 -3.23 7.92
C PRO A 8 -30.83 -3.95 7.22
N LEU A 9 -30.23 -3.29 6.23
CA LEU A 9 -28.93 -3.66 5.66
C LEU A 9 -27.86 -3.49 6.74
N SER A 10 -27.90 -4.38 7.74
CA SER A 10 -26.90 -4.53 8.79
C SER A 10 -25.70 -5.24 8.18
N GLY A 11 -24.90 -4.48 7.44
CA GLY A 11 -23.71 -4.99 6.75
C GLY A 11 -22.63 -3.93 6.55
N GLN A 12 -22.87 -2.68 6.92
CA GLN A 12 -21.79 -1.71 7.04
C GLN A 12 -21.08 -1.94 8.38
N GLN A 13 -20.29 -3.02 8.44
CA GLN A 13 -19.04 -2.90 9.15
C GLN A 13 -18.31 -1.74 8.46
N THR A 14 -18.37 -0.56 9.05
CA THR A 14 -17.34 0.46 8.86
C THR A 14 -16.06 -0.07 9.52
N CYS A 15 -15.57 -1.21 9.03
CA CYS A 15 -14.15 -1.48 9.10
C CYS A 15 -13.55 -0.30 8.36
N GLU A 16 -12.97 0.64 9.10
CA GLU A 16 -12.17 1.73 8.57
C GLU A 16 -11.13 1.12 7.62
N THR A 17 -11.50 0.97 6.34
CA THR A 17 -10.69 0.31 5.33
C THR A 17 -9.57 1.27 5.02
N TYR A 18 -8.42 1.03 5.63
CA TYR A 18 -7.19 1.70 5.26
C TYR A 18 -6.56 0.98 4.07
N LEU A 19 -5.80 1.73 3.28
CA LEU A 19 -5.07 1.17 2.15
C LEU A 19 -3.95 0.28 2.69
N THR A 20 -3.87 -0.95 2.22
CA THR A 20 -2.89 -1.95 2.67
C THR A 20 -1.73 -2.08 1.68
N PHE A 21 -2.00 -1.89 0.38
CA PHE A 21 -1.00 -2.06 -0.67
C PHE A 21 -0.54 -0.72 -1.23
N PHE A 22 0.77 -0.50 -1.26
CA PHE A 22 1.37 0.71 -1.80
C PHE A 22 2.43 0.38 -2.83
N ILE A 23 2.49 1.17 -3.90
CA ILE A 23 3.59 1.16 -4.86
C ILE A 23 4.52 2.32 -4.54
N LEU A 24 5.78 1.98 -4.32
CA LEU A 24 6.88 2.90 -4.14
C LEU A 24 7.64 3.00 -5.47
N LYS A 25 7.65 4.21 -6.04
CA LYS A 25 8.36 4.53 -7.28
C LYS A 25 9.54 5.43 -6.97
N ARG A 26 10.68 5.15 -7.58
CA ARG A 26 11.85 6.04 -7.48
C ARG A 26 11.60 7.27 -8.36
N ILE A 27 11.88 8.45 -7.81
CA ILE A 27 11.89 9.70 -8.60
C ILE A 27 13.35 9.97 -8.93
N SER A 28 13.72 9.93 -10.21
CA SER A 28 15.08 10.26 -10.64
C SER A 28 15.04 10.93 -12.01
N ALA A 29 16.06 11.75 -12.31
CA ALA A 29 16.16 12.41 -13.61
C ALA A 29 16.43 11.42 -14.75
N GLU A 30 17.07 10.29 -14.44
CA GLU A 30 17.50 9.26 -15.41
C GLU A 30 16.58 8.03 -15.42
N ASN A 31 15.40 8.11 -14.79
CA ASN A 31 14.43 7.01 -14.71
C ASN A 31 15.01 5.72 -14.10
N GLU A 32 16.01 5.86 -13.21
CA GLU A 32 16.57 4.78 -12.43
C GLU A 32 15.52 4.14 -11.53
N ASN A 33 15.60 2.82 -11.36
CA ASN A 33 14.65 2.02 -10.61
C ASN A 33 15.34 1.32 -9.41
N PHE A 34 14.61 0.48 -8.70
CA PHE A 34 15.16 -0.26 -7.57
C PHE A 34 15.93 -1.53 -7.99
N HIS A 35 16.07 -1.87 -9.28
CA HIS A 35 16.74 -3.12 -9.68
C HIS A 35 18.19 -3.20 -9.21
N THR A 36 18.91 -2.09 -9.26
CA THR A 36 20.31 -1.99 -8.83
C THR A 36 20.46 -1.91 -7.30
N VAL A 37 19.39 -1.63 -6.57
CA VAL A 37 19.41 -1.50 -5.11
C VAL A 37 19.29 -2.87 -4.45
N SER A 38 20.18 -3.16 -3.50
CA SER A 38 20.17 -4.43 -2.75
C SER A 38 18.84 -4.64 -2.02
N PRO A 39 18.24 -5.85 -2.08
CA PRO A 39 16.99 -6.14 -1.38
C PRO A 39 17.10 -5.98 0.13
N PHE A 40 18.27 -6.31 0.71
CA PHE A 40 18.52 -6.12 2.15
C PHE A 40 18.46 -4.64 2.55
N LEU A 41 19.07 -3.76 1.75
CA LEU A 41 19.07 -2.32 2.00
C LEU A 41 17.67 -1.72 1.83
N VAL A 42 16.87 -2.26 0.90
CA VAL A 42 15.47 -1.86 0.74
C VAL A 42 14.65 -2.24 1.98
N GLU A 43 14.80 -3.47 2.48
CA GLU A 43 14.12 -3.91 3.69
C GLU A 43 14.52 -3.09 4.92
N GLU A 44 15.81 -2.86 5.12
CA GLU A 44 16.33 -2.06 6.24
C GLU A 44 15.81 -0.62 6.18
N ALA A 45 15.82 0.02 5.01
CA ALA A 45 15.37 1.40 4.87
C ALA A 45 13.85 1.54 5.06
N ILE A 46 13.05 0.58 4.61
CA ILE A 46 11.59 0.55 4.87
C ILE A 46 11.35 0.30 6.35
N SER A 47 12.05 -0.66 6.95
CA SER A 47 11.94 -0.97 8.38
C SER A 47 12.33 0.22 9.26
N GLY A 48 13.38 0.97 8.89
CA GLY A 48 13.79 2.18 9.60
C GLY A 48 12.83 3.36 9.45
N SER A 49 12.08 3.44 8.34
CA SER A 49 11.17 4.57 8.08
C SER A 49 9.74 4.32 8.58
N VAL A 50 9.20 3.13 8.30
CA VAL A 50 7.79 2.77 8.56
C VAL A 50 7.67 1.70 9.65
N GLY A 51 8.74 0.96 9.92
CA GLY A 51 8.74 -0.20 10.80
C GLY A 51 8.59 -1.51 10.03
N VAL A 52 8.44 -2.62 10.76
CA VAL A 52 8.25 -3.95 10.17
C VAL A 52 6.91 -4.00 9.44
N VAL A 53 6.98 -4.02 8.11
CA VAL A 53 5.83 -4.15 7.21
C VAL A 53 5.57 -5.64 6.91
N LYS A 54 4.39 -5.96 6.39
CA LYS A 54 3.96 -7.36 6.19
C LYS A 54 4.69 -8.03 5.04
N SER A 55 4.88 -7.30 3.94
CA SER A 55 5.61 -7.82 2.78
C SER A 55 6.19 -6.69 1.96
N ILE A 56 7.38 -6.92 1.42
CA ILE A 56 8.05 -6.04 0.45
C ILE A 56 8.37 -6.91 -0.77
N ARG A 57 7.89 -6.51 -1.93
CA ARG A 57 8.12 -7.23 -3.19
C ARG A 57 8.61 -6.27 -4.26
N LYS A 58 9.68 -6.62 -4.97
CA LYS A 58 10.03 -5.94 -6.22
C LYS A 58 9.08 -6.37 -7.33
N LEU A 59 8.54 -5.40 -8.05
CA LEU A 59 7.76 -5.62 -9.26
C LEU A 59 8.70 -5.71 -10.47
N ARG A 60 8.22 -6.36 -11.54
CA ARG A 60 8.96 -6.43 -12.82
C ARG A 60 9.20 -5.04 -13.45
N SER A 61 8.41 -4.04 -13.07
CA SER A 61 8.64 -2.64 -13.47
C SER A 61 9.86 -2.01 -12.81
N GLY A 62 10.43 -2.66 -11.78
CA GLY A 62 11.50 -2.10 -10.94
C GLY A 62 10.99 -1.22 -9.79
N ASP A 63 9.66 -1.12 -9.62
CA ASP A 63 9.02 -0.50 -8.47
C ASP A 63 8.94 -1.46 -7.27
N LEU A 64 8.64 -0.95 -6.08
CA LEU A 64 8.41 -1.77 -4.89
C LEU A 64 6.92 -1.81 -4.55
N LEU A 65 6.39 -3.01 -4.34
CA LEU A 65 5.08 -3.24 -3.75
C LEU A 65 5.26 -3.50 -2.26
N ILE A 66 4.59 -2.72 -1.43
CA ILE A 66 4.66 -2.82 0.03
C ILE A 66 3.26 -3.10 0.55
N GLU A 67 3.16 -4.13 1.38
CA GLU A 67 1.95 -4.47 2.13
C GLU A 67 2.14 -4.07 3.59
N VAL A 68 1.28 -3.19 4.10
CA VAL A 68 1.28 -2.76 5.50
C VAL A 68 0.24 -3.53 6.31
N SER A 69 0.54 -3.76 7.59
CA SER A 69 -0.37 -4.48 8.51
C SER A 69 -1.14 -3.55 9.44
N SER A 70 -0.80 -2.25 9.46
CA SER A 70 -1.39 -1.28 10.37
C SER A 70 -1.73 0.03 9.68
N ARG A 71 -2.82 0.66 10.12
CA ARG A 71 -3.23 1.99 9.65
C ARG A 71 -2.18 3.07 9.96
N LYS A 72 -1.44 2.94 11.08
CA LYS A 72 -0.35 3.87 11.41
C LYS A 72 0.75 3.83 10.34
N GLN A 73 1.13 2.61 9.94
CA GLN A 73 2.09 2.39 8.86
C GLN A 73 1.58 2.91 7.52
N ALA A 74 0.30 2.67 7.19
CA ALA A 74 -0.33 3.20 5.97
C ALA A 74 -0.24 4.74 5.88
N ASN A 75 -0.48 5.42 6.99
CA ASN A 75 -0.37 6.88 7.05
C ASN A 75 1.09 7.35 6.98
N GLN A 76 2.03 6.61 7.56
CA GLN A 76 3.47 6.93 7.51
C GLN A 76 4.04 6.74 6.11
N ILE A 77 3.73 5.62 5.46
CA ILE A 77 4.23 5.31 4.12
C ILE A 77 3.69 6.29 3.08
N MET A 78 2.43 6.72 3.20
CA MET A 78 1.87 7.73 2.31
C MET A 78 2.54 9.10 2.43
N LYS A 79 3.13 9.41 3.60
CA LYS A 79 3.90 10.64 3.85
C LYS A 79 5.38 10.51 3.44
N LEU A 80 5.83 9.31 3.11
CA LEU A 80 7.22 9.02 2.80
C LEU A 80 7.56 9.62 1.42
N LYS A 81 8.50 10.57 1.41
CA LYS A 81 8.98 11.27 0.21
C LYS A 81 10.39 10.86 -0.22
N ALA A 82 11.13 10.26 0.71
CA ALA A 82 12.48 9.79 0.48
C ALA A 82 12.71 8.53 1.29
N LEU A 83 13.42 7.58 0.69
CA LEU A 83 13.82 6.33 1.30
C LEU A 83 15.34 6.40 1.47
N SER A 84 15.78 6.63 2.70
CA SER A 84 17.15 7.05 3.00
C SER A 84 17.53 8.33 2.23
N LYS A 85 18.40 8.25 1.22
CA LYS A 85 18.85 9.38 0.38
C LYS A 85 18.16 9.45 -0.99
N ILE A 86 17.30 8.47 -1.29
CA ILE A 86 16.69 8.34 -2.61
C ILE A 86 15.30 8.97 -2.57
N PRO A 87 14.99 9.98 -3.41
CA PRO A 87 13.64 10.51 -3.48
C PRO A 87 12.69 9.49 -4.12
N VAL A 88 11.52 9.32 -3.51
CA VAL A 88 10.53 8.33 -3.88
C VAL A 88 9.12 8.91 -3.84
N SER A 89 8.26 8.40 -4.71
CA SER A 89 6.82 8.68 -4.70
C SER A 89 6.08 7.45 -4.22
N VAL A 90 5.14 7.63 -3.29
CA VAL A 90 4.28 6.57 -2.81
C VAL A 90 2.88 6.78 -3.36
N SER A 91 2.33 5.71 -3.95
CA SER A 91 0.97 5.71 -4.48
C SER A 91 0.23 4.45 -4.01
N PRO A 92 -1.06 4.54 -3.66
CA PRO A 92 -1.82 3.35 -3.33
C PRO A 92 -2.03 2.46 -4.56
N HIS A 93 -1.94 1.15 -4.38
CA HIS A 93 -2.16 0.21 -5.47
C HIS A 93 -3.64 0.20 -5.87
N ARG A 94 -3.94 0.45 -7.15
CA ARG A 94 -5.31 0.65 -7.63
C ARG A 94 -6.18 -0.60 -7.47
N SER A 95 -5.76 -1.76 -7.97
CA SER A 95 -6.60 -2.98 -7.93
C SER A 95 -6.56 -3.70 -6.58
N LEU A 96 -5.37 -3.95 -6.02
CA LEU A 96 -5.23 -4.67 -4.74
C LEU A 96 -5.94 -4.00 -3.55
N ASN A 97 -6.10 -2.67 -3.54
CA ASN A 97 -6.90 -1.99 -2.49
C ASN A 97 -8.38 -1.84 -2.85
N PHE A 98 -8.73 -1.92 -4.14
CA PHE A 98 -10.11 -1.84 -4.63
C PHE A 98 -10.46 -3.13 -5.37
N SER A 99 -10.66 -4.21 -4.62
CA SER A 99 -11.43 -5.36 -5.10
C SER A 99 -12.78 -5.35 -4.40
N LYS A 100 -13.71 -4.54 -4.91
CA LYS A 100 -15.13 -4.63 -4.53
C LYS A 100 -15.90 -5.25 -5.68
N GLY A 101 -16.26 -6.53 -5.54
CA GLY A 101 -17.30 -7.17 -6.35
C GLY A 101 -16.83 -8.30 -7.24
N VAL A 102 -16.80 -9.52 -6.69
CA VAL A 102 -17.52 -10.62 -7.34
C VAL A 102 -18.74 -10.86 -6.45
N ILE A 103 -19.92 -10.60 -6.97
CA ILE A 103 -21.18 -11.04 -6.38
C ILE A 103 -21.51 -12.33 -7.14
N SER A 104 -21.53 -13.47 -6.45
CA SER A 104 -22.01 -14.74 -7.01
C SER A 104 -23.52 -14.82 -6.97
#